data_AF-A0A0D2NUE0-F1
#
_entry.id   AF-A0A0D2NUE0-F1
#
_cell.length_a   1.000
_cell.length_b   1.000
_cell.length_c   1.000
_cell.angle_alpha   90.00
_cell.angle_beta   90.00
_cell.angle_gamma   90.00
#
_symmetry.space_group_name_H-M   'P 1'
#
loop_
_entity.id
_entity.type
_entity.pdbx_description
1 polymer ?
#
loop_
_entity_poly.entity_id
_entity_poly.type
_entity_poly.pdbx_seq_one_letter_code
_entity_poly.pdbx_strand_id
1 'polypeptide(L)'
;MFEVDEEVANESVTIKNMIEGEYTGTDEVIPLPNVNGKILAKVIEYSRYHVEAAKKGADDKPAKSEDDVKQWDTEFVKVDQATLFDLILAANYLNIKGLLDLTCQTVANMIKGKTPEEIRKTFNIKNDFTPEEEEEVRRENQWAFD
;
A
#
# COMPACT_ATOMS: atom_id res chain seq x y z
N MET A 1 7.38 19.92 -6.40
CA MET A 1 8.17 19.81 -5.17
C MET A 1 7.19 19.67 -4.02
N PHE A 2 7.47 18.79 -3.06
CA PHE A 2 6.67 18.64 -1.84
C PHE A 2 7.56 19.01 -0.66
N GLU A 3 7.06 19.86 0.22
CA GLU A 3 7.67 20.13 1.52
C GLU A 3 6.99 19.23 2.55
N VAL A 4 7.78 18.46 3.28
CA VAL A 4 7.29 17.40 4.18
C VAL A 4 8.12 17.44 5.45
N ASP A 5 7.44 17.30 6.59
CA ASP A 5 8.11 17.23 7.89
C ASP A 5 9.01 15.99 7.95
N GLU A 6 10.18 16.12 8.57
CA GLU A 6 11.17 15.03 8.63
C GLU A 6 10.58 13.76 9.28
N GLU A 7 9.75 13.90 10.32
CA GLU A 7 9.03 12.77 10.95
C GLU A 7 8.16 12.01 9.95
N VAL A 8 7.50 12.72 9.05
CA VAL A 8 6.63 12.13 8.01
C VAL A 8 7.47 11.49 6.90
N ALA A 9 8.58 12.13 6.52
CA ALA A 9 9.52 11.57 5.55
C ALA A 9 10.19 10.28 6.06
N ASN A 10 10.45 10.21 7.37
CA ASN A 10 11.10 9.08 8.04
C ASN A 10 10.25 7.80 8.12
N GLU A 11 8.95 7.88 7.80
CA GLU A 11 8.12 6.68 7.58
C GLU A 11 8.62 5.86 6.38
N SER A 12 9.30 6.50 5.42
CA SER A 12 10.02 5.82 4.35
C SER A 12 11.44 5.49 4.81
N VAL A 13 11.74 4.20 4.93
CA VAL A 13 13.10 3.73 5.24
C VAL A 13 14.09 4.18 4.14
N THR A 14 13.65 4.18 2.88
CA THR A 14 14.48 4.64 1.76
C THR A 14 14.86 6.11 1.91
N ILE A 15 13.88 7.00 2.16
CA ILE A 15 14.11 8.44 2.32
C ILE A 15 14.92 8.71 3.59
N LYS A 16 14.60 8.04 4.70
CA LYS A 16 15.36 8.14 5.95
C LYS A 16 16.84 7.87 5.75
N ASN A 17 17.19 6.78 5.07
CA ASN A 17 18.59 6.43 4.78
C ASN A 17 19.28 7.46 3.87
N MET A 18 18.53 8.13 2.97
CA MET A 18 19.07 9.22 2.15
C MET A 18 19.34 10.48 2.99
N ILE A 19 18.42 10.83 3.89
CA ILE A 19 18.55 11.97 4.81
C ILE A 19 19.73 11.75 5.76
N GLU A 20 19.87 10.58 6.37
CA GLU A 20 20.97 10.22 7.28
C GLU A 20 22.31 10.00 6.55
N GLY A 21 22.30 9.98 5.21
CA GLY A 21 23.46 9.78 4.36
C GLY A 21 23.81 11.05 3.57
N GLU A 22 23.61 10.99 2.25
CA GLU A 22 24.02 12.02 1.28
C GLU A 22 23.40 13.40 1.55
N TYR A 23 22.19 13.45 2.12
CA TYR A 23 21.43 14.70 2.29
C TYR A 23 21.52 15.28 3.72
N THR A 24 22.37 14.73 4.58
CA THR A 24 22.46 15.13 6.00
C THR A 24 22.80 16.62 6.14
N GLY A 25 21.92 17.40 6.78
CA GLY A 25 22.13 18.83 7.03
C GLY A 25 22.10 19.69 5.77
N THR A 26 21.53 19.19 4.68
CA THR A 26 21.34 19.92 3.42
C THR A 26 19.88 20.32 3.23
N ASP A 27 19.65 21.41 2.50
CA ASP A 27 18.33 21.83 2.03
C ASP A 27 18.06 21.32 0.59
N GLU A 28 18.80 20.31 0.13
CA GLU A 28 18.67 19.78 -1.22
C GLU A 28 17.41 18.92 -1.39
N VAL A 29 16.81 18.96 -2.59
CA VAL A 29 15.59 18.21 -2.89
C VAL A 29 15.94 16.76 -3.21
N ILE A 30 15.40 15.82 -2.44
CA ILE A 30 15.55 14.38 -2.69
C ILE A 30 14.77 13.97 -3.95
N PRO A 31 15.43 13.47 -5.00
CA PRO A 31 14.76 13.06 -6.22
C PRO A 31 14.11 11.68 -6.10
N LEU A 32 12.82 11.58 -6.42
CA LEU A 32 12.06 10.32 -6.42
C LEU A 32 11.53 10.00 -7.83
N PRO A 33 12.37 9.51 -8.76
CA PRO A 33 11.99 9.34 -10.16
C PRO A 33 10.95 8.23 -10.39
N ASN A 34 10.84 7.27 -9.47
CA ASN A 34 9.97 6.09 -9.62
C ASN A 34 8.55 6.30 -9.06
N VAL A 35 8.23 7.51 -8.59
CA VAL A 35 6.90 7.82 -8.03
C VAL A 35 6.39 9.11 -8.66
N ASN A 36 5.22 9.06 -9.29
CA ASN A 36 4.61 10.26 -9.83
C ASN A 36 4.01 11.16 -8.72
N GLY A 37 3.84 12.45 -9.00
CA GLY A 37 3.39 13.42 -7.98
C GLY A 37 2.02 13.13 -7.36
N LYS A 38 1.07 12.55 -8.12
CA LYS A 38 -0.26 12.20 -7.60
C LYS A 38 -0.16 11.08 -6.54
N ILE A 39 0.66 10.07 -6.82
CA ILE A 39 0.86 8.94 -5.92
C ILE A 39 1.70 9.36 -4.72
N LEU A 40 2.75 10.15 -4.94
CA LEU A 40 3.56 10.70 -3.86
C LEU A 40 2.71 11.53 -2.87
N ALA A 41 1.77 12.35 -3.37
CA ALA A 41 0.85 13.09 -2.51
C ALA A 41 0.02 12.17 -1.59
N LYS A 42 -0.44 11.02 -2.10
CA LYS A 42 -1.16 10.03 -1.30
C LYS A 42 -0.27 9.28 -0.32
N VAL A 43 0.98 9.00 -0.68
CA VAL A 43 1.95 8.43 0.25
C VAL A 43 2.19 9.40 1.41
N ILE A 44 2.37 10.70 1.12
CA ILE A 44 2.54 11.73 2.14
C ILE A 44 1.29 11.85 3.03
N GLU A 45 0.09 11.79 2.44
CA GLU A 45 -1.19 11.75 3.18
C GLU A 45 -1.22 10.58 4.18
N TYR A 46 -0.86 9.38 3.73
CA TYR A 46 -0.76 8.18 4.58
C TYR A 46 0.24 8.35 5.71
N SER A 47 1.48 8.73 5.39
CA SER A 47 2.56 8.88 6.36
C SER A 47 2.23 9.94 7.41
N ARG A 48 1.64 11.08 6.99
CA ARG A 48 1.25 12.15 7.92
C ARG A 48 0.20 11.68 8.91
N TYR A 49 -0.84 11.00 8.44
CA TYR A 49 -1.88 10.46 9.31
C TYR A 49 -1.31 9.46 10.32
N HIS A 50 -0.44 8.54 9.90
CA HIS A 50 0.11 7.51 10.78
C HIS A 50 1.08 8.07 11.82
N VAL A 51 1.91 9.05 11.44
CA VAL A 51 2.76 9.78 12.38
C VAL A 51 1.89 10.51 13.41
N GLU A 52 0.86 11.23 12.99
CA GLU A 52 -0.05 11.93 13.90
C GLU A 52 -0.83 10.98 14.81
N ALA A 53 -1.28 9.83 14.29
CA ALA A 53 -1.99 8.81 15.04
C ALA A 53 -1.11 8.17 16.13
N ALA A 54 0.18 7.96 15.83
CA ALA A 54 1.15 7.35 16.72
C ALA A 54 1.69 8.31 17.78
N LYS A 55 1.54 9.64 17.61
CA LYS A 55 1.96 10.64 18.61
C LYS A 55 1.37 10.32 19.98
N LYS A 56 2.21 10.27 20.99
CA LYS A 56 1.79 9.97 22.35
C LYS A 56 1.38 11.22 23.11
N GLY A 57 0.23 11.15 23.78
CA GLY A 57 -0.23 12.19 24.70
C GLY A 57 0.41 12.07 26.10
N ALA A 58 -0.04 12.93 27.03
CA ALA A 58 0.45 12.95 28.41
C ALA A 58 0.24 11.61 29.16
N ASP A 59 -0.74 10.81 28.73
CA ASP A 59 -1.06 9.49 29.30
C ASP A 59 -0.26 8.34 28.66
N ASP A 60 0.79 8.64 27.87
CA ASP A 60 1.62 7.70 27.08
C ASP A 60 0.83 6.83 26.07
N LYS A 61 -0.43 7.19 25.80
CA LYS A 61 -1.30 6.55 24.81
C LYS A 61 -1.18 7.22 23.44
N PRO A 62 -1.33 6.46 22.33
CA PRO A 62 -1.44 7.03 20.99
C PRO A 62 -2.59 8.05 20.87
N ALA A 63 -2.43 9.05 20.02
CA ALA A 63 -3.41 10.11 19.79
C ALA A 63 -4.69 9.59 19.11
N LYS A 64 -4.60 8.47 18.37
CA LYS A 64 -5.73 7.78 17.76
C LYS A 64 -5.78 6.33 18.25
N SER A 65 -6.99 5.81 18.42
CA SER A 65 -7.16 4.40 18.75
C SER A 65 -6.83 3.53 17.53
N GLU A 66 -6.55 2.23 17.76
CA GLU A 66 -6.35 1.29 16.65
C GLU A 66 -7.58 1.20 15.73
N ASP A 67 -8.78 1.36 16.27
CA ASP A 67 -10.02 1.31 15.49
C ASP A 67 -10.19 2.55 14.59
N ASP A 68 -9.80 3.74 15.09
CA ASP A 68 -9.77 4.96 14.28
C ASP A 68 -8.80 4.83 13.11
N VAL A 69 -7.62 4.25 13.36
CA VAL A 69 -6.60 4.01 12.32
C VAL A 69 -7.13 3.04 11.27
N LYS A 70 -7.67 1.88 11.69
CA LYS A 70 -8.25 0.89 10.75
C LYS A 70 -9.40 1.47 9.92
N GLN A 71 -10.25 2.31 10.53
CA GLN A 71 -11.35 2.95 9.81
C GLN A 71 -10.82 3.93 8.75
N TRP A 72 -9.82 4.73 9.11
CA TRP A 72 -9.18 5.65 8.17
C TRP A 72 -8.47 4.91 7.03
N ASP A 73 -7.70 3.86 7.35
CA ASP A 73 -7.03 3.01 6.36
C ASP A 73 -8.01 2.41 5.36
N THR A 74 -9.16 1.94 5.86
CA THR A 74 -10.23 1.40 5.03
C THR A 74 -10.79 2.43 4.06
N GLU A 75 -10.87 3.70 4.45
CA GLU A 75 -11.30 4.79 3.57
C GLU A 75 -10.19 5.20 2.60
N PHE A 76 -8.94 5.29 3.08
CA PHE A 76 -7.78 5.70 2.32
C PHE A 76 -7.55 4.83 1.07
N VAL A 77 -7.76 3.51 1.19
CA VAL A 77 -7.59 2.55 0.08
C VAL A 77 -8.81 2.44 -0.84
N LYS A 78 -9.90 3.19 -0.61
CA LYS A 78 -11.05 3.27 -1.54
C LYS A 78 -10.73 4.15 -2.74
N VAL A 79 -9.75 3.70 -3.52
CA VAL A 79 -9.31 4.32 -4.77
C VAL A 79 -9.55 3.36 -5.93
N ASP A 80 -9.39 3.86 -7.16
CA ASP A 80 -9.41 2.99 -8.34
C ASP A 80 -8.22 2.01 -8.33
N GLN A 81 -8.35 0.88 -9.05
CA GLN A 81 -7.33 -0.17 -9.06
C GLN A 81 -5.96 0.33 -9.55
N ALA A 82 -5.93 1.24 -10.53
CA ALA A 82 -4.66 1.76 -11.04
C ALA A 82 -3.94 2.56 -9.95
N THR A 83 -4.65 3.44 -9.25
CA THR A 83 -4.10 4.15 -8.10
C THR A 83 -3.67 3.18 -6.98
N LEU A 84 -4.43 2.11 -6.71
CA LEU A 84 -4.06 1.11 -5.71
C LEU A 84 -2.77 0.36 -6.07
N PHE A 85 -2.61 -0.05 -7.33
CA PHE A 85 -1.38 -0.70 -7.80
C PHE A 85 -0.18 0.23 -7.78
N ASP A 86 -0.36 1.48 -8.20
CA ASP A 86 0.70 2.49 -8.09
C ASP A 86 1.11 2.73 -6.63
N LEU A 87 0.16 2.71 -5.68
CA LEU A 87 0.46 2.80 -4.25
C LEU A 87 1.26 1.58 -3.75
N ILE A 88 0.97 0.37 -4.22
CA ILE A 88 1.77 -0.83 -3.90
C ILE A 88 3.22 -0.66 -4.39
N LEU A 89 3.39 -0.23 -5.64
CA LEU A 89 4.72 -0.01 -6.23
C LEU A 89 5.49 1.08 -5.50
N ALA A 90 4.83 2.20 -5.18
CA ALA A 90 5.43 3.30 -4.43
C ALA A 90 5.80 2.89 -3.01
N ALA A 91 4.92 2.16 -2.30
CA ALA A 91 5.18 1.68 -0.94
C ALA A 91 6.37 0.72 -0.90
N ASN A 92 6.49 -0.16 -1.89
CA ASN A 92 7.64 -1.06 -2.03
C ASN A 92 8.94 -0.28 -2.32
N TYR A 93 8.91 0.66 -3.27
CA TYR A 93 10.07 1.48 -3.62
C TYR A 93 10.57 2.35 -2.45
N LEU A 94 9.63 2.98 -1.74
CA LEU A 94 9.91 3.84 -0.58
C LEU A 94 10.11 3.05 0.71
N ASN A 95 9.90 1.73 0.67
CA ASN A 95 10.00 0.82 1.81
C ASN A 95 9.17 1.30 3.02
N ILE A 96 7.88 1.52 2.77
CA ILE A 96 6.88 1.90 3.79
C ILE A 96 6.04 0.66 4.09
N LYS A 97 6.45 -0.11 5.10
CA LYS A 97 5.85 -1.42 5.41
C LYS A 97 4.35 -1.34 5.69
N GLY A 98 3.89 -0.37 6.48
CA GLY A 98 2.48 -0.22 6.82
C GLY A 98 1.58 -0.04 5.59
N LEU A 99 2.00 0.86 4.68
CA LEU A 99 1.28 1.11 3.42
C LEU A 99 1.31 -0.11 2.49
N LEU A 100 2.44 -0.80 2.40
CA LEU A 100 2.56 -2.01 1.59
C LEU A 100 1.64 -3.12 2.11
N ASP A 101 1.63 -3.37 3.42
CA ASP A 101 0.77 -4.37 4.04
C ASP A 101 -0.72 -4.04 3.84
N LEU A 102 -1.11 -2.79 4.06
CA LEU A 102 -2.48 -2.32 3.89
C LEU A 102 -2.98 -2.51 2.45
N THR A 103 -2.17 -2.11 1.47
CA THR A 103 -2.54 -2.20 0.05
C THR A 103 -2.55 -3.65 -0.44
N CYS A 104 -1.59 -4.48 -0.02
CA CYS A 104 -1.58 -5.92 -0.29
C CYS A 104 -2.80 -6.63 0.33
N GLN A 105 -3.13 -6.33 1.58
CA GLN A 105 -4.31 -6.89 2.25
C GLN A 105 -5.61 -6.48 1.55
N THR A 106 -5.67 -5.25 1.04
CA THR A 106 -6.81 -4.76 0.26
C THR A 106 -7.01 -5.58 -1.01
N VAL A 107 -5.94 -5.84 -1.77
CA VAL A 107 -5.99 -6.71 -2.96
C VAL A 107 -6.37 -8.15 -2.59
N ALA A 108 -5.81 -8.69 -1.50
CA ALA A 108 -6.17 -10.03 -1.02
C ALA A 108 -7.67 -10.13 -0.68
N ASN A 109 -8.24 -9.10 -0.05
CA ASN A 109 -9.67 -9.04 0.27
C ASN A 109 -10.55 -8.95 -0.98
N MET A 110 -10.06 -8.35 -2.08
CA MET A 110 -10.77 -8.33 -3.36
C MET A 110 -10.83 -9.71 -4.05
N ILE A 111 -9.93 -10.62 -3.69
CA ILE A 111 -9.82 -11.98 -4.24
C ILE A 111 -10.58 -12.97 -3.35
N LYS A 112 -10.54 -12.77 -2.03
CA LYS A 112 -11.13 -13.67 -1.04
C LYS A 112 -12.61 -13.95 -1.33
N GLY A 113 -12.94 -15.23 -1.44
CA GLY A 113 -14.32 -15.70 -1.64
C GLY A 113 -14.87 -15.53 -3.07
N LYS A 114 -14.05 -15.07 -4.02
CA LYS A 114 -14.42 -15.01 -5.45
C LYS A 114 -14.00 -16.26 -6.20
N THR A 115 -14.76 -16.61 -7.24
CA THR A 115 -14.36 -17.69 -8.15
C THR A 115 -13.21 -17.24 -9.07
N PRO A 116 -12.44 -18.18 -9.67
CA PRO A 116 -11.41 -17.84 -10.66
C PRO A 116 -11.93 -16.95 -11.80
N GLU A 117 -13.16 -17.16 -12.26
CA GLU A 117 -13.80 -16.37 -13.31
C GLU A 117 -14.12 -14.94 -12.84
N GLU A 118 -14.61 -14.77 -11.60
CA GLU A 118 -14.85 -13.45 -11.01
C GLU A 118 -13.57 -12.66 -10.76
N ILE A 119 -12.49 -13.35 -10.34
CA ILE A 119 -11.15 -12.77 -10.19
C ILE A 119 -10.64 -12.30 -11.55
N ARG A 120 -10.69 -13.17 -12.57
CA ARG A 120 -10.28 -12.83 -13.93
C ARG A 120 -11.02 -11.61 -14.45
N LYS A 121 -12.34 -11.55 -14.24
CA LYS A 121 -13.14 -10.38 -14.62
C LYS A 121 -12.76 -9.12 -13.83
N THR A 122 -12.57 -9.24 -12.52
CA THR A 122 -12.22 -8.11 -11.63
C THR A 122 -10.89 -7.47 -12.02
N PHE A 123 -9.90 -8.28 -12.37
CA PHE A 123 -8.54 -7.83 -12.71
C PHE A 123 -8.28 -7.77 -14.22
N ASN A 124 -9.31 -7.95 -15.04
CA ASN A 124 -9.23 -7.98 -16.50
C ASN A 124 -8.14 -8.95 -17.03
N ILE A 125 -8.05 -10.13 -16.43
CA ILE A 125 -7.10 -11.19 -16.79
C ILE A 125 -7.74 -12.10 -17.84
N LYS A 126 -7.03 -12.30 -18.95
CA LYS A 126 -7.45 -13.25 -20.00
C LYS A 126 -7.23 -14.68 -19.51
N ASN A 127 -8.22 -15.56 -19.69
CA ASN A 127 -8.02 -16.99 -19.51
C ASN A 127 -7.10 -17.51 -20.62
N ASP A 128 -5.96 -18.05 -20.23
CA ASP A 128 -4.94 -18.63 -21.10
C ASP A 128 -4.90 -20.17 -21.06
N PHE A 129 -5.76 -20.80 -20.24
CA PHE A 129 -5.96 -22.24 -20.25
C PHE A 129 -6.84 -22.69 -21.42
N THR A 130 -6.53 -23.85 -21.98
CA THR A 130 -7.48 -24.63 -22.78
C THR A 130 -8.60 -25.20 -21.91
N PRO A 131 -9.76 -25.57 -22.47
CA PRO A 131 -10.84 -26.20 -21.71
C PRO A 131 -10.38 -27.45 -20.94
N GLU A 132 -9.52 -28.27 -21.56
CA GLU A 132 -8.97 -29.48 -20.96
C GLU A 132 -8.06 -29.19 -19.76
N GLU A 133 -7.17 -28.19 -19.87
CA GLU A 133 -6.29 -27.76 -18.76
C GLU A 133 -7.11 -27.15 -17.61
N GLU A 134 -8.15 -26.37 -17.91
CA GLU A 134 -9.01 -25.78 -16.89
C GLU A 134 -9.83 -26.85 -16.13
N GLU A 135 -10.32 -27.88 -16.83
CA GLU A 135 -10.98 -29.03 -16.20
C GLU A 135 -10.03 -29.83 -15.31
N GLU A 136 -8.79 -30.05 -15.76
CA GLU A 136 -7.77 -30.75 -14.97
C GLU A 136 -7.39 -29.98 -13.70
N VAL A 137 -7.12 -28.68 -13.82
CA VAL A 137 -6.84 -27.80 -12.66
C VAL A 137 -8.03 -27.75 -11.71
N ARG A 138 -9.27 -27.68 -12.22
CA ARG A 138 -10.47 -27.68 -11.38
C ARG A 138 -10.63 -29.01 -10.64
N ARG A 139 -10.36 -30.15 -11.30
CA ARG A 139 -10.39 -31.49 -10.69
C ARG A 139 -9.34 -31.64 -9.59
N GLU A 140 -8.11 -31.19 -9.82
CA GLU A 140 -7.03 -31.28 -8.83
C GLU A 140 -7.28 -30.39 -7.60
N ASN A 141 -7.94 -29.25 -7.79
CA ASN A 141 -8.19 -28.27 -6.73
C ASN A 141 -9.60 -28.37 -6.13
N GLN A 142 -10.35 -29.45 -6.38
CA GLN A 142 -11.69 -29.65 -5.79
C GLN A 142 -11.72 -29.48 -4.28
N TRP A 143 -10.67 -29.92 -3.57
CA TRP A 143 -10.53 -29.81 -2.12
C TRP A 143 -10.58 -28.36 -1.58
N ALA A 144 -10.31 -27.35 -2.43
CA ALA A 144 -10.36 -25.94 -2.04
C ALA A 144 -11.75 -25.30 -2.23
N PHE A 145 -12.69 -26.02 -2.87
CA PHE A 145 -14.01 -25.53 -3.24
C PHE A 145 -15.18 -26.36 -2.67
N ASP A 146 -14.89 -27.47 -1.96
CA ASP A 146 -15.83 -28.25 -1.13
C ASP A 146 -15.85 -27.74 0.33
#